data_AF-A0A229RKZ8-F1
#
_entry.id   AF-A0A229RKZ8-F1
#
_cell.length_a   1.000
_cell.length_b   1.000
_cell.length_c   1.000
_cell.angle_alpha   90.00
_cell.angle_beta   90.00
_cell.angle_gamma   90.00
#
_symmetry.space_group_name_H-M   'P 1'
#
loop_
_entity.id
_entity.type
_entity.pdbx_description
1 polymer ?
#
loop_
_entity_poly.entity_id
_entity_poly.type
_entity_poly.pdbx_seq_one_letter_code
_entity_poly.pdbx_strand_id
1 'polypeptide(L)'
;MNETARSRARGHTGCAPKRRVHDESDGRERGVTSSYHRICELLVSNFDLPRSELDPGITFTQLDLDSLSLVEMTVLFEDEFGLDIDPATDLDRTLAEAAAAVDENGAGRQARP
;
A
#
# COMPACT_ATOMS: atom_id res chain seq x y z
N MET A 1 -47.93 22.77 43.64
CA MET A 1 -48.13 21.42 44.19
C MET A 1 -48.65 20.54 43.06
N ASN A 2 -47.77 19.73 42.46
CA ASN A 2 -47.99 18.56 41.56
C ASN A 2 -46.76 18.40 40.63
N GLU A 3 -45.69 17.72 41.04
CA GLU A 3 -45.50 16.26 40.86
C GLU A 3 -45.92 15.74 39.49
N THR A 4 -44.94 15.30 38.68
CA THR A 4 -44.86 13.90 38.18
C THR A 4 -43.57 13.71 37.40
N ALA A 5 -42.71 12.86 37.95
CA ALA A 5 -41.48 12.36 37.37
C ALA A 5 -41.71 11.70 36.01
N ARG A 6 -40.84 11.98 35.03
CA ARG A 6 -40.63 11.12 33.87
C ARG A 6 -39.18 10.64 33.85
N SER A 7 -38.95 9.60 34.63
CA SER A 7 -37.84 8.68 34.45
C SER A 7 -38.05 7.87 33.17
N ARG A 8 -37.10 7.96 32.23
CA ARG A 8 -36.92 6.99 31.15
C ARG A 8 -35.43 6.83 30.88
N ALA A 9 -34.86 5.81 31.50
CA ALA A 9 -33.65 5.17 31.02
C ALA A 9 -33.90 4.65 29.59
N ARG A 10 -33.02 5.01 28.65
CA ARG A 10 -32.84 4.30 27.37
C ARG A 10 -31.34 4.24 27.09
N GLY A 11 -30.89 3.03 26.78
CA GLY A 11 -29.49 2.64 26.77
C GLY A 11 -28.63 3.40 25.77
N HIS A 12 -27.38 3.61 26.16
CA HIS A 12 -26.31 3.99 25.26
C HIS A 12 -25.50 2.74 24.93
N THR A 13 -26.04 1.90 24.04
CA THR A 13 -25.21 1.03 23.21
C THR A 13 -24.53 1.93 22.20
N GLY A 14 -23.34 2.41 22.57
CA GLY A 14 -22.46 3.17 21.68
C GLY A 14 -21.13 2.45 21.57
N CYS A 15 -21.15 1.25 20.98
CA CYS A 15 -19.96 0.66 20.39
C CYS A 15 -19.49 1.66 19.33
N ALA A 16 -18.41 2.39 19.58
CA ALA A 16 -17.82 3.27 18.59
C ALA A 16 -17.08 2.37 17.58
N PRO A 17 -17.53 2.23 16.32
CA PRO A 17 -16.63 1.76 15.30
C PRO A 17 -15.56 2.84 15.15
N LYS A 18 -14.32 2.47 15.47
CA LYS A 18 -13.14 3.12 14.91
C LYS A 18 -13.23 2.98 13.39
N ARG A 19 -13.93 3.95 12.77
CA ARG A 19 -13.79 4.28 11.35
C ARG A 19 -12.30 4.59 11.17
N ARG A 20 -11.51 3.58 10.83
CA ARG A 20 -10.35 3.83 9.98
C ARG A 20 -10.96 4.28 8.68
N VAL A 21 -10.89 5.58 8.46
CA VAL A 21 -11.07 6.18 7.15
C VAL A 21 -9.97 5.55 6.30
N HIS A 22 -10.29 4.46 5.62
CA HIS A 22 -9.55 4.09 4.44
C HIS A 22 -9.84 5.23 3.47
N ASP A 23 -8.79 5.97 3.14
CA ASP A 23 -8.82 7.13 2.28
C ASP A 23 -9.44 6.75 0.93
N GLU A 24 -10.68 7.17 0.74
CA GLU A 24 -11.39 7.11 -0.53
C GLU A 24 -10.89 8.28 -1.39
N SER A 25 -9.76 8.09 -2.05
CA SER A 25 -9.39 8.90 -3.22
C SER A 25 -8.57 8.08 -4.21
N ASP A 26 -9.27 7.26 -5.00
CA ASP A 26 -8.84 7.09 -6.39
C ASP A 26 -10.06 7.01 -7.31
N GLY A 27 -10.51 8.19 -7.70
CA GLY A 27 -11.57 8.39 -8.66
C GLY A 27 -11.00 8.92 -9.97
N ARG A 28 -10.71 7.99 -10.90
CA ARG A 28 -10.66 8.16 -12.36
C ARG A 28 -9.35 8.67 -12.99
N GLU A 29 -8.51 7.76 -13.45
CA GLU A 29 -7.96 7.85 -14.81
C GLU A 29 -7.48 6.48 -15.34
N ARG A 30 -8.16 5.96 -16.38
CA ARG A 30 -7.67 4.80 -17.15
C ARG A 30 -6.64 5.30 -18.15
N GLY A 31 -5.44 4.74 -18.15
CA GLY A 31 -4.54 4.82 -19.31
C GLY A 31 -3.07 4.63 -18.97
N VAL A 32 -2.55 3.41 -19.21
CA VAL A 32 -1.18 2.95 -18.89
C VAL A 32 -0.92 2.88 -17.39
N THR A 33 -1.10 1.70 -16.81
CA THR A 33 -0.51 1.38 -15.50
C THR A 33 1.00 1.33 -15.69
N SER A 34 1.70 2.39 -15.31
CA SER A 34 3.16 2.34 -15.22
C SER A 34 3.57 1.24 -14.24
N SER A 35 4.73 0.62 -14.45
CA SER A 35 5.25 -0.38 -13.51
C SER A 35 5.33 0.17 -12.09
N TYR A 36 5.61 1.47 -11.97
CA TYR A 36 5.52 2.23 -10.71
C TYR A 36 4.15 2.13 -10.04
N HIS A 37 3.06 2.40 -10.79
CA HIS A 37 1.71 2.33 -10.23
C HIS A 37 1.39 0.93 -9.69
N ARG A 38 1.83 -0.12 -10.40
CA ARG A 38 1.60 -1.51 -9.99
C ARG A 38 2.42 -1.88 -8.75
N ILE A 39 3.65 -1.40 -8.65
CA ILE A 39 4.47 -1.50 -7.44
C ILE A 39 3.76 -0.80 -6.26
N CYS A 40 3.27 0.43 -6.45
CA CYS A 40 2.57 1.14 -5.39
C CYS A 40 1.31 0.40 -4.92
N GLU A 41 0.50 -0.14 -5.84
CA GLU A 41 -0.67 -0.95 -5.47
C GLU A 41 -0.29 -2.19 -4.64
N LEU A 42 0.79 -2.88 -5.03
CA LEU A 42 1.29 -4.04 -4.31
C LEU A 42 1.75 -3.65 -2.90
N LEU A 43 2.45 -2.53 -2.77
CA LEU A 43 2.91 -2.00 -1.49
C LEU A 43 1.75 -1.61 -0.57
N VAL A 44 0.75 -0.89 -1.09
CA VAL A 44 -0.45 -0.50 -0.33
C VAL A 44 -1.24 -1.74 0.11
N SER A 45 -1.43 -2.71 -0.79
CA SER A 45 -2.31 -3.87 -0.54
C SER A 45 -1.71 -4.91 0.39
N ASN A 46 -0.39 -5.13 0.34
CA ASN A 46 0.27 -6.18 1.11
C ASN A 46 0.93 -5.66 2.40
N PHE A 47 1.31 -4.37 2.44
CA PHE A 47 2.09 -3.80 3.54
C PHE A 47 1.37 -2.67 4.29
N ASP A 48 0.11 -2.37 3.96
CA ASP A 48 -0.70 -1.30 4.58
C ASP A 48 -0.03 0.09 4.52
N LEU A 49 0.85 0.31 3.53
CA LEU A 49 1.52 1.58 3.30
C LEU A 49 0.54 2.58 2.67
N PRO A 50 0.45 3.83 3.15
CA PRO A 50 -0.43 4.81 2.53
C PRO A 50 0.18 5.33 1.23
N ARG A 51 -0.65 5.43 0.18
CA ARG A 51 -0.21 5.87 -1.14
C ARG A 51 0.40 7.28 -1.15
N SER A 52 0.03 8.12 -0.18
CA SER A 52 0.60 9.46 0.01
C SER A 52 2.07 9.45 0.44
N GLU A 53 2.57 8.35 1.00
CA GLU A 53 3.99 8.20 1.41
C GLU A 53 4.83 7.50 0.33
N LEU A 54 4.19 6.99 -0.72
CA LEU A 54 4.86 6.34 -1.85
C LEU A 54 5.23 7.38 -2.91
N ASP A 55 6.43 7.95 -2.78
CA ASP A 55 7.02 8.87 -3.76
C ASP A 55 8.02 8.14 -4.67
N PRO A 56 8.12 8.49 -5.97
CA PRO A 56 9.13 7.90 -6.86
C PRO A 56 10.57 8.01 -6.35
N GLY A 57 10.90 9.04 -5.56
CA GLY A 57 12.23 9.24 -4.98
C GLY A 57 12.45 8.60 -3.61
N ILE A 58 11.44 7.94 -3.02
CA ILE A 58 11.62 7.24 -1.74
C ILE A 58 12.36 5.92 -1.96
N THR A 59 13.27 5.58 -1.06
CA THR A 59 14.00 4.31 -1.09
C THR A 59 13.31 3.23 -0.27
N PHE A 60 13.66 1.96 -0.50
CA PHE A 60 13.11 0.85 0.28
C PHE A 60 13.43 0.91 1.78
N THR A 61 14.59 1.45 2.16
CA THR A 61 14.92 1.67 3.58
C THR A 61 14.11 2.80 4.23
N GLN A 62 13.54 3.71 3.43
CA GLN A 62 12.71 4.81 3.91
C GLN A 62 11.23 4.45 3.95
N LEU A 63 10.83 3.35 3.31
CA LEU A 63 9.53 2.74 3.56
C LEU A 63 9.52 2.31 5.03
N ASP A 64 8.45 2.63 5.77
CA ASP A 64 8.24 2.25 7.18
C ASP A 64 7.95 0.74 7.28
N LEU A 65 8.79 -0.09 6.64
CA LEU A 65 8.70 -1.52 6.56
C LEU A 65 9.60 -2.14 7.63
N ASP A 66 9.02 -3.06 8.39
CA ASP A 66 9.78 -3.91 9.28
C ASP A 66 10.73 -4.83 8.49
N SER A 67 11.80 -5.30 9.15
CA SER A 67 12.79 -6.20 8.53
C SER A 67 12.19 -7.48 7.94
N LEU A 68 11.08 -7.98 8.51
CA LEU A 68 10.36 -9.13 7.97
C LEU A 68 9.57 -8.76 6.71
N SER A 69 8.89 -7.62 6.74
CA SER A 69 8.14 -7.09 5.61
C SER A 69 9.04 -6.76 4.41
N LEU A 70 10.26 -6.27 4.64
CA LEU A 70 11.25 -6.10 3.58
C LEU A 70 11.56 -7.42 2.86
N VAL A 71 11.77 -8.51 3.60
CA VAL A 71 12.02 -9.84 3.01
C VAL A 71 10.79 -10.36 2.26
N GLU A 72 9.59 -10.17 2.80
CA GLU A 72 8.36 -10.54 2.09
C GLU A 72 8.17 -9.72 0.80
N MET A 73 8.53 -8.44 0.84
CA MET A 73 8.47 -7.56 -0.32
C MET A 73 9.39 -8.04 -1.43
N THR A 74 10.63 -8.44 -1.13
CA THR A 74 11.56 -8.93 -2.16
C THR A 74 10.99 -10.17 -2.86
N VAL A 75 10.45 -11.12 -2.09
CA VAL A 75 9.81 -12.33 -2.63
C VAL A 75 8.59 -11.98 -3.50
N LEU A 76 7.76 -11.03 -3.06
CA LEU A 76 6.60 -10.58 -3.86
C LEU A 76 7.02 -9.90 -5.16
N PHE A 77 8.09 -9.09 -5.14
CA PHE A 77 8.60 -8.43 -6.34
C PHE A 77 9.20 -9.43 -7.34
N GLU A 78 9.91 -10.44 -6.84
CA GLU A 78 10.40 -11.55 -7.65
C GLU A 78 9.24 -12.34 -8.30
N ASP A 79 8.18 -12.65 -7.54
CA ASP A 79 7.05 -13.43 -8.05
C ASP A 79 6.20 -12.64 -9.08
N GLU A 80 5.78 -11.42 -8.70
CA GLU A 80 4.90 -10.59 -9.53
C GLU A 80 5.62 -9.97 -10.73
N PHE A 81 6.85 -9.49 -10.54
CA PHE A 81 7.58 -8.72 -11.55
C PHE A 81 8.80 -9.44 -12.11
N GLY A 82 9.30 -10.50 -11.46
CA GLY A 82 10.57 -11.14 -11.84
C GLY A 82 11.79 -10.30 -11.44
N LEU A 83 11.65 -9.41 -10.46
CA LEU A 83 12.71 -8.51 -10.03
C LEU A 83 13.29 -8.97 -8.69
N ASP A 84 14.54 -9.42 -8.73
CA ASP A 84 15.34 -9.78 -7.57
C ASP A 84 15.83 -8.51 -6.86
N ILE A 85 15.38 -8.30 -5.63
CA ILE A 85 15.82 -7.20 -4.75
C ILE A 85 16.63 -7.83 -3.63
N ASP A 86 17.91 -7.47 -3.50
CA ASP A 86 18.71 -7.88 -2.37
C ASP A 86 18.54 -6.89 -1.21
N PRO A 87 17.95 -7.27 -0.07
CA PRO A 87 17.73 -6.36 1.05
C PRO A 87 19.03 -5.98 1.78
N ALA A 88 20.21 -6.48 1.38
CA ALA A 88 21.49 -6.01 1.92
C ALA A 88 22.13 -4.91 1.04
N THR A 89 21.75 -4.83 -0.23
CA THR A 89 22.44 -3.99 -1.23
C THR A 89 21.49 -3.03 -1.96
N ASP A 90 20.24 -3.42 -2.17
CA ASP A 90 19.25 -2.68 -2.95
C ASP A 90 18.31 -1.83 -2.08
N LEU A 91 18.51 -1.75 -0.76
CA LEU A 91 17.62 -0.94 0.10
C LEU A 91 17.71 0.57 -0.16
N ASP A 92 18.84 1.04 -0.70
CA ASP A 92 19.05 2.42 -1.13
C ASP A 92 18.42 2.72 -2.50
N ARG A 93 17.88 1.70 -3.19
CA ARG A 93 17.19 1.87 -4.47
C ARG A 93 15.84 2.56 -4.26
N THR A 94 15.51 3.49 -5.15
CA THR A 94 14.24 4.21 -5.16
C THR A 94 13.11 3.41 -5.80
N LEU A 95 11.86 3.75 -5.47
CA LEU A 95 10.68 3.16 -6.13
C LEU A 95 10.66 3.41 -7.64
N ALA A 96 11.15 4.57 -8.10
CA ALA A 96 11.27 4.86 -9.53
C ALA A 96 12.30 3.96 -10.23
N GLU A 97 13.44 3.71 -9.59
CA GLU A 97 14.46 2.79 -10.13
C GLU A 97 13.95 1.36 -10.19
N ALA A 98 13.24 0.91 -9.14
CA ALA A 98 12.59 -0.40 -9.16
C ALA A 98 11.55 -0.50 -10.28
N ALA A 99 10.73 0.53 -10.46
CA ALA A 99 9.77 0.60 -11.56
C ALA A 99 10.45 0.55 -12.93
N ALA A 100 11.53 1.28 -13.12
CA ALA A 100 12.31 1.25 -14.36
C ALA A 100 12.88 -0.14 -14.64
N ALA A 101 13.43 -0.81 -13.62
CA ALA A 101 13.93 -2.17 -13.75
C ALA A 101 12.80 -3.18 -14.05
N VAL A 102 11.59 -2.98 -13.52
CA VAL A 102 10.41 -3.76 -13.90
C VAL A 102 9.99 -3.45 -15.33
N ASP A 103 10.04 -2.20 -15.80
CA ASP A 103 9.73 -1.87 -17.19
C ASP A 103 10.74 -2.52 -18.15
N GLU A 104 12.03 -2.56 -17.79
CA GLU A 104 13.09 -3.23 -18.53
C GLU A 104 12.91 -4.77 -18.57
N ASN A 105 12.50 -5.39 -17.46
CA ASN A 105 12.30 -6.83 -17.34
C ASN A 105 10.93 -7.27 -17.95
N GLY A 106 9.90 -6.48 -17.72
CA GLY A 106 8.53 -6.64 -18.19
C GLY A 106 8.41 -6.52 -19.71
N ALA A 107 9.21 -5.67 -20.35
CA ALA A 107 9.35 -5.67 -21.81
C ALA A 107 9.76 -7.05 -22.37
N GLY A 108 10.41 -7.90 -21.56
CA GLY A 108 10.76 -9.29 -21.90
C GLY A 108 9.69 -10.34 -21.56
N ARG A 109 8.80 -10.10 -20.58
CA ARG A 109 7.85 -11.10 -20.05
C ARG A 109 6.40 -10.95 -20.55
N GLN A 110 6.02 -9.80 -21.13
CA GLN A 110 4.67 -9.59 -21.70
C GLN A 110 4.42 -10.35 -23.02
N ALA A 111 5.40 -11.12 -23.51
CA ALA A 111 5.22 -12.07 -24.60
C ALA A 111 4.92 -13.48 -24.04
N ARG A 112 3.66 -13.75 -23.70
CA ARG A 112 3.13 -15.13 -23.78
C ARG A 112 1.70 -15.11 -24.32
N PRO A 113 1.42 -15.82 -25.43
CA PRO A 113 0.08 -15.95 -26.02
C PRO A 113 -0.85 -16.81 -25.17
#